data_AF-A0A3B9ID70-F1
#
_entry.id   AF-A0A3B9ID70-F1
#
_cell.length_a   1.000
_cell.length_b   1.000
_cell.length_c   1.000
_cell.angle_alpha   90.00
_cell.angle_beta   90.00
_cell.angle_gamma   90.00
#
_symmetry.space_group_name_H-M   'P 1'
#
loop_
_entity.id
_entity.type
_entity.pdbx_description
1 polymer ?
#
loop_
_entity_poly.entity_id
_entity_poly.type
_entity_poly.pdbx_seq_one_letter_code
_entity_poly.pdbx_strand_id
1 'polypeptide(L)'
;SCDVRSIAHPGVGDDYFDIDFYYGNSKVTISTSMCVLIDYPRFTLHGTNGSMTLPPVIHNSGRKKVVGRHVISQEPAPAERWGKLVYKDSEGNNVTEDVPVDCAHYERIYDNLIDAIENGAEKIVKDEEVIRVLEILEMATEVAKSHAR
;
A
#
# COMPACT_ATOMS: atom_id res chain seq x y z
N SER A 1 5.29 15.25 -6.30
CA SER A 1 4.96 15.11 -7.73
C SER A 1 3.63 14.40 -7.83
N CYS A 2 2.82 14.66 -8.84
CA CYS A 2 1.54 13.97 -9.03
C CYS A 2 1.28 13.81 -10.53
N ASP A 3 1.21 12.57 -10.98
CA ASP A 3 0.85 12.19 -12.35
C ASP A 3 -0.33 11.23 -12.27
N VAL A 4 -1.45 11.60 -12.88
CA VAL A 4 -2.68 10.80 -12.91
C VAL A 4 -3.25 10.93 -14.31
N ARG A 5 -3.50 9.79 -14.96
CA ARG A 5 -3.97 9.79 -16.34
C ARG A 5 -4.67 8.49 -16.70
N SER A 6 -5.29 8.51 -17.86
CA SER A 6 -5.84 7.35 -18.54
C SER A 6 -4.94 6.93 -19.70
N ILE A 7 -4.32 5.75 -19.58
CA ILE A 7 -3.40 5.16 -20.56
C ILE A 7 -4.15 4.18 -21.48
N ALA A 8 -4.89 3.23 -20.92
CA ALA A 8 -5.56 2.18 -21.68
C ALA A 8 -6.94 2.61 -22.18
N HIS A 9 -7.65 3.50 -21.46
CA HIS A 9 -9.00 3.96 -21.84
C HIS A 9 -9.19 5.48 -21.79
N PRO A 10 -8.45 6.26 -22.62
CA PRO A 10 -8.49 7.73 -22.59
C PRO A 10 -9.92 8.29 -22.57
N GLY A 11 -10.23 9.12 -21.57
CA GLY A 11 -11.53 9.79 -21.41
C GLY A 11 -12.63 8.97 -20.71
N VAL A 12 -12.40 7.70 -20.36
CA VAL A 12 -13.38 6.85 -19.65
C VAL A 12 -13.12 6.80 -18.15
N GLY A 13 -11.86 6.78 -17.74
CA GLY A 13 -11.44 6.79 -16.34
C GLY A 13 -9.93 6.62 -16.19
N ASP A 14 -9.41 6.99 -15.02
CA ASP A 14 -7.99 6.89 -14.71
C ASP A 14 -7.58 5.44 -14.45
N ASP A 15 -6.50 4.99 -15.09
CA ASP A 15 -5.96 3.63 -14.97
C ASP A 15 -4.46 3.61 -14.64
N TYR A 16 -3.90 4.81 -14.39
CA TYR A 16 -2.53 5.03 -13.95
C TYR A 16 -2.46 6.21 -12.98
N PHE A 17 -1.67 6.03 -11.92
CA PHE A 17 -1.17 7.15 -11.14
C PHE A 17 0.25 6.89 -10.62
N ASP A 18 1.01 7.97 -10.42
CA ASP A 18 2.31 8.00 -9.75
C ASP A 18 2.39 9.29 -8.92
N ILE A 19 2.38 9.12 -7.59
CA ILE A 19 2.31 10.22 -6.64
C ILE A 19 3.50 10.14 -5.69
N ASP A 20 4.28 11.21 -5.67
CA ASP A 20 5.43 11.40 -4.78
C ASP A 20 5.08 12.32 -3.62
N PHE A 21 5.24 11.80 -2.40
CA PHE A 21 5.19 12.54 -1.15
C PHE A 21 6.61 12.75 -0.61
N TYR A 22 6.92 13.97 -0.19
CA TYR A 22 8.23 14.34 0.35
C TYR A 22 8.13 14.70 1.83
N TYR A 23 8.99 14.08 2.63
CA TYR A 23 9.07 14.26 4.08
C TYR A 23 10.53 14.50 4.48
N GLY A 24 10.98 15.75 4.34
CA GLY A 24 12.40 16.10 4.56
C GLY A 24 13.31 15.33 3.59
N ASN A 25 14.14 14.42 4.13
CA ASN A 25 15.05 13.56 3.35
C ASN A 25 14.40 12.25 2.86
N SER A 26 13.14 11.99 3.22
CA SER A 26 12.42 10.79 2.85
C SER A 26 11.45 11.08 1.71
N LYS A 27 11.31 10.12 0.79
CA LYS A 27 10.34 10.16 -0.30
C LYS A 27 9.50 8.89 -0.27
N VAL A 28 8.19 9.05 -0.39
CA VAL A 28 7.26 7.93 -0.58
C VAL A 28 6.62 8.08 -1.94
N THR A 29 6.73 7.04 -2.77
CA THR A 29 6.05 6.95 -4.07
C THR A 29 4.93 5.94 -3.94
N ILE A 30 3.72 6.33 -4.34
CA ILE A 30 2.58 5.42 -4.47
C ILE A 30 2.16 5.44 -5.94
N SER A 31 2.14 4.28 -6.57
CA SER A 31 1.78 4.16 -7.98
C SER A 31 0.92 2.95 -8.28
N THR A 32 0.15 3.06 -9.36
CA THR A 32 -0.60 1.96 -9.95
C THR A 32 -0.60 2.08 -11.47
N SER A 33 -0.76 0.95 -12.15
CA SER A 33 -0.92 0.91 -13.60
C SER A 33 -1.68 -0.35 -14.00
N MET A 34 -2.66 -0.20 -14.87
CA MET A 34 -3.36 -1.33 -15.49
C MET A 34 -2.57 -1.95 -16.67
N CYS A 35 -1.42 -1.37 -17.03
CA CYS A 35 -0.56 -1.82 -18.14
C CYS A 35 0.74 -2.46 -17.63
N VAL A 36 0.64 -3.40 -16.68
CA VAL A 36 1.79 -4.09 -16.06
C VAL A 36 1.71 -5.58 -16.39
N LEU A 37 2.68 -6.09 -17.16
CA LEU A 37 2.79 -7.53 -17.48
C LEU A 37 3.70 -8.30 -16.51
N ILE A 38 4.61 -7.60 -15.84
CA ILE A 38 5.52 -8.15 -14.83
C ILE A 38 5.38 -7.28 -13.59
N ASP A 39 4.85 -7.86 -12.52
CA ASP A 39 4.55 -7.11 -11.31
C ASP A 39 5.81 -6.60 -10.61
N TYR A 40 5.71 -5.38 -10.09
CA TYR A 40 6.69 -4.83 -9.16
C TYR A 40 6.52 -5.44 -7.76
N PRO A 41 7.58 -5.42 -6.93
CA PRO A 41 7.42 -5.69 -5.50
C PRO A 41 6.31 -4.83 -4.91
N ARG A 42 5.48 -5.40 -4.02
CA ARG A 42 4.37 -4.66 -3.40
C ARG A 42 4.88 -3.48 -2.60
N PHE A 43 5.96 -3.70 -1.87
CA PHE A 43 6.65 -2.65 -1.12
C PHE A 43 8.13 -2.74 -1.41
N THR A 44 8.76 -1.58 -1.50
CA THR A 44 10.20 -1.42 -1.55
C THR A 44 10.56 -0.27 -0.62
N LEU A 45 11.47 -0.52 0.32
CA LEU A 45 11.94 0.45 1.28
C LEU A 45 13.46 0.48 1.24
N HIS A 46 14.04 1.67 1.15
CA HIS A 46 15.49 1.88 1.15
C HIS A 46 15.86 2.84 2.28
N GLY A 47 16.82 2.43 3.10
CA GLY A 47 17.45 3.26 4.11
C GLY A 47 18.96 3.36 3.84
N THR A 48 19.65 4.14 4.66
CA THR A 48 21.10 4.33 4.54
C THR A 48 21.90 3.05 4.81
N ASN A 49 21.33 2.09 5.54
CA ASN A 49 22.01 0.84 5.92
C ASN A 49 21.48 -0.43 5.22
N GLY A 50 20.45 -0.31 4.39
CA GLY A 50 19.81 -1.51 3.84
C GLY A 50 18.54 -1.25 3.04
N SER A 51 17.92 -2.33 2.59
CA SER A 51 16.74 -2.34 1.76
C SER A 51 15.82 -3.50 2.12
N MET A 52 14.51 -3.29 2.02
CA MET A 52 13.50 -4.31 2.21
C MET A 52 12.54 -4.34 1.03
N THR A 53 12.15 -5.53 0.59
CA THR A 53 11.10 -5.72 -0.41
C THR A 53 10.04 -6.70 0.08
N LEU A 54 8.79 -6.48 -0.30
CA LEU A 54 7.74 -7.49 -0.21
C LEU A 54 7.37 -7.95 -1.62
N PRO A 55 7.12 -9.26 -1.84
CA PRO A 55 6.79 -9.79 -3.15
C PRO A 55 5.46 -9.21 -3.67
N PRO A 56 5.25 -9.24 -5.00
CA PRO A 56 4.00 -8.81 -5.63
C PRO A 56 2.75 -9.38 -4.97
N VAL A 57 1.63 -8.67 -5.00
CA VAL A 57 0.36 -9.18 -4.47
C VAL A 57 -0.22 -10.24 -5.40
N ILE A 58 -0.63 -11.39 -4.85
CA ILE A 58 -1.46 -12.32 -5.62
C ILE A 58 -2.82 -11.67 -5.80
N HIS A 59 -3.16 -11.31 -7.04
CA HIS A 59 -4.45 -10.71 -7.37
C HIS A 59 -5.59 -11.66 -7.01
N ASN A 60 -6.38 -11.28 -5.99
CA ASN A 60 -7.56 -12.04 -5.57
C ASN A 60 -8.70 -11.99 -6.61
N SER A 61 -8.63 -11.12 -7.61
CA SER A 61 -9.63 -11.00 -8.68
C SER A 61 -9.74 -12.27 -9.53
N GLY A 62 -8.67 -13.08 -9.63
CA GLY A 62 -8.68 -14.37 -10.30
C GLY A 62 -9.22 -15.53 -9.44
N ARG A 63 -9.41 -15.32 -8.13
CA ARG A 63 -9.95 -16.35 -7.23
C ARG A 63 -11.47 -16.33 -7.29
N LYS A 64 -12.08 -17.51 -7.45
CA LYS A 64 -13.53 -17.67 -7.43
C LYS A 64 -14.06 -17.15 -6.09
N LYS A 65 -14.92 -16.13 -6.13
CA LYS A 65 -15.55 -15.59 -4.93
C LYS A 65 -16.37 -16.70 -4.27
N VAL A 66 -16.07 -16.97 -3.00
CA VAL A 66 -16.84 -17.94 -2.21
C VAL A 66 -18.14 -17.26 -1.80
N VAL A 67 -19.27 -17.90 -2.08
CA VAL A 67 -20.58 -17.43 -1.65
C VAL A 67 -20.75 -17.79 -0.16
N GLY A 68 -20.92 -16.79 0.68
CA GLY A 68 -21.07 -16.97 2.13
C GLY A 68 -20.35 -15.88 2.92
N ARG A 69 -20.34 -16.03 4.25
CA ARG A 69 -19.60 -15.13 5.13
C ARG A 69 -18.11 -15.18 4.78
N HIS A 70 -17.50 -14.02 4.59
CA HIS A 70 -16.08 -13.94 4.34
C HIS A 70 -15.33 -14.43 5.60
N VAL A 71 -14.52 -15.47 5.44
CA VAL A 71 -13.63 -15.97 6.49
C VAL A 71 -12.24 -15.40 6.22
N ILE A 72 -11.68 -14.72 7.21
CA ILE A 72 -10.32 -14.18 7.14
C ILE A 72 -9.41 -15.22 7.76
N SER A 73 -8.40 -15.66 7.01
CA SER A 73 -7.39 -16.57 7.54
C SER A 73 -6.60 -15.87 8.63
N GLN A 74 -6.44 -16.55 9.77
CA GLN A 74 -5.53 -16.14 10.84
C GLN A 74 -4.16 -16.82 10.75
N GLU A 75 -3.98 -17.70 9.75
CA GLU A 75 -2.66 -18.26 9.46
C GLU A 75 -1.71 -17.19 8.91
N PRO A 76 -0.42 -17.21 9.31
CA PRO A 76 0.61 -16.38 8.71
C PRO A 76 0.69 -16.58 7.19
N ALA A 77 1.25 -15.59 6.50
CA ALA A 77 1.47 -15.70 5.08
C ALA A 77 2.50 -16.81 4.78
N PRO A 78 2.30 -17.60 3.70
CA PRO A 78 3.23 -18.66 3.33
C PRO A 78 4.60 -18.07 2.91
N ALA A 79 5.64 -18.89 2.89
CA ALA A 79 7.02 -18.43 2.71
C ALA A 79 7.24 -17.64 1.40
N GLU A 80 6.49 -17.92 0.34
CA GLU A 80 6.57 -17.18 -0.94
C GLU A 80 6.04 -15.74 -0.83
N ARG A 81 5.42 -15.39 0.30
CA ARG A 81 4.89 -14.05 0.62
C ARG A 81 5.77 -13.29 1.61
N TRP A 82 6.84 -13.91 2.11
CA TRP A 82 7.75 -13.26 3.04
C TRP A 82 8.52 -12.13 2.35
N GLY A 83 8.82 -11.10 3.13
CA GLY A 83 9.68 -10.02 2.67
C GLY A 83 11.14 -10.48 2.60
N LYS A 84 11.97 -9.71 1.91
CA LYS A 84 13.42 -9.87 1.92
C LYS A 84 14.07 -8.61 2.46
N LEU A 85 14.91 -8.75 3.47
CA LEU A 85 15.69 -7.68 4.07
C LEU A 85 17.17 -7.89 3.75
N VAL A 86 17.84 -6.85 3.26
CA VAL A 86 19.28 -6.84 2.99
C VAL A 86 19.89 -5.62 3.65
N TYR A 87 20.88 -5.80 4.52
CA TYR A 87 21.49 -4.69 5.27
C TYR A 87 22.97 -4.97 5.59
N LYS A 88 23.69 -3.94 6.05
CA LYS A 88 25.04 -4.10 6.58
C LYS A 88 25.03 -4.32 8.09
N ASP A 89 25.68 -5.38 8.56
CA ASP A 89 25.89 -5.62 9.98
C ASP A 89 26.93 -4.65 10.60
N SER A 90 27.22 -4.84 11.89
CA SER A 90 28.20 -4.02 12.61
C SER A 90 29.64 -4.16 12.09
N GLU A 91 29.95 -5.23 11.38
CA GLU A 91 31.26 -5.48 10.77
C GLU A 91 31.33 -4.99 9.31
N GLY A 92 30.20 -4.52 8.77
CA GLY A 92 30.07 -4.02 7.40
C GLY A 92 29.77 -5.10 6.37
N ASN A 93 29.50 -6.34 6.79
CA ASN A 93 29.13 -7.43 5.88
C ASN A 93 27.66 -7.31 5.47
N ASN A 94 27.35 -7.75 4.25
CA ASN A 94 25.96 -7.82 3.79
C ASN A 94 25.27 -9.04 4.41
N VAL A 95 24.19 -8.80 5.13
CA VAL A 95 23.29 -9.82 5.69
C VAL A 95 22.00 -9.83 4.88
N THR A 96 21.46 -11.02 4.61
CA THR A 96 20.18 -11.22 3.94
C THR A 96 19.28 -12.09 4.81
N GLU A 97 18.06 -11.62 5.05
CA GLU A 97 17.07 -12.28 5.89
C GLU A 97 15.72 -12.33 5.16
N ASP A 98 14.97 -13.41 5.37
CA ASP A 98 13.57 -13.47 4.99
C ASP A 98 12.71 -13.01 6.18
N VAL A 99 11.74 -12.13 5.90
CA VAL A 99 10.90 -11.47 6.91
C VAL A 99 9.49 -12.05 6.83
N PRO A 100 9.06 -12.87 7.81
CA PRO A 100 7.71 -13.42 7.85
C PRO A 100 6.64 -12.33 7.86
N VAL A 101 5.54 -12.58 7.16
CA VAL A 101 4.37 -11.68 7.13
C VAL A 101 3.23 -12.35 7.88
N ASP A 102 2.74 -11.72 8.93
CA ASP A 102 1.65 -12.23 9.73
C ASP A 102 0.27 -12.04 9.05
N CYS A 103 -0.76 -12.63 9.63
CA CYS A 103 -2.13 -12.46 9.18
C CYS A 103 -2.63 -11.02 9.37
N ALA A 104 -3.66 -10.66 8.62
CA ALA A 104 -4.26 -9.33 8.70
C ALA A 104 -5.32 -9.28 9.81
N HIS A 105 -5.14 -8.35 10.76
CA HIS A 105 -6.01 -8.16 11.91
C HIS A 105 -7.00 -7.00 11.70
N TYR A 106 -8.00 -7.20 10.83
CA TYR A 106 -9.01 -6.17 10.53
C TYR A 106 -9.96 -5.89 11.70
N GLU A 107 -10.13 -6.85 12.61
CA GLU A 107 -10.93 -6.73 13.83
C GLU A 107 -10.48 -5.57 14.72
N ARG A 108 -9.20 -5.21 14.70
CA ARG A 108 -8.65 -4.10 15.51
C ARG A 108 -9.30 -2.76 15.21
N ILE A 109 -9.80 -2.56 13.99
CA ILE A 109 -10.55 -1.35 13.62
C ILE A 109 -11.87 -1.30 14.40
N TYR A 110 -12.56 -2.43 14.54
CA TYR A 110 -13.83 -2.50 15.28
C TYR A 110 -13.60 -2.37 16.78
N ASP A 111 -12.54 -2.98 17.32
CA ASP A 111 -12.19 -2.84 18.74
C ASP A 111 -11.94 -1.37 19.09
N ASN A 112 -11.17 -0.64 18.27
CA ASN A 112 -10.96 0.79 18.47
C ASN A 112 -12.23 1.61 18.28
N LEU A 113 -13.09 1.26 17.32
CA LEU A 113 -14.36 1.96 17.11
C LEU A 113 -15.27 1.85 18.34
N ILE A 114 -15.36 0.65 18.94
CA ILE A 114 -16.12 0.42 20.16
C ILE A 114 -15.54 1.27 21.29
N ASP A 115 -14.22 1.22 21.50
CA ASP A 115 -13.55 1.97 22.57
C ASP A 115 -13.68 3.50 22.40
N ALA A 116 -13.61 4.00 21.16
CA ALA A 116 -13.81 5.40 20.84
C ALA A 116 -15.26 5.86 21.12
N ILE A 117 -16.26 5.02 20.84
CA ILE A 117 -17.68 5.32 21.07
C ILE A 117 -18.04 5.21 22.55
N GLU A 118 -17.63 4.13 23.20
CA GLU A 118 -18.05 3.80 24.57
C GLU A 118 -17.22 4.51 25.63
N ASN A 119 -15.91 4.66 25.41
CA ASN A 119 -14.97 5.18 26.40
C ASN A 119 -14.28 6.50 25.97
N GLY A 120 -14.57 7.01 24.77
CA GLY A 120 -13.98 8.25 24.28
C GLY A 120 -12.49 8.13 23.94
N ALA A 121 -12.00 6.92 23.66
CA ALA A 121 -10.64 6.69 23.21
C ALA A 121 -10.33 7.42 21.88
N GLU A 122 -9.05 7.69 21.61
CA GLU A 122 -8.62 8.28 20.35
C GLU A 122 -8.90 7.33 19.18
N LYS A 123 -9.43 7.87 18.08
CA LYS A 123 -9.66 7.11 16.85
C LYS A 123 -8.32 6.65 16.26
N ILE A 124 -8.22 5.38 15.88
CA ILE A 124 -7.03 4.82 15.22
C ILE A 124 -6.81 5.41 13.82
N VAL A 125 -7.89 5.87 13.18
CA VAL A 125 -7.84 6.70 11.98
C VAL A 125 -8.31 8.09 12.36
N LYS A 126 -7.42 9.07 12.29
CA LYS A 126 -7.72 10.44 12.72
C LYS A 126 -8.51 11.20 11.66
N ASP A 127 -9.31 12.16 12.09
CA ASP A 127 -10.15 12.94 11.17
C ASP A 127 -9.27 13.73 10.18
N GLU A 128 -8.13 14.25 10.64
CA GLU A 128 -7.17 14.97 9.79
C GLU A 128 -6.50 14.06 8.74
N GLU A 129 -6.29 12.78 9.05
CA GLU A 129 -5.74 11.80 8.10
C GLU A 129 -6.75 11.53 6.97
N VAL A 130 -8.04 11.41 7.30
CA VAL A 130 -9.12 11.26 6.32
C VAL A 130 -9.23 12.49 5.43
N ILE A 131 -9.27 13.68 6.04
CA ILE A 131 -9.32 14.95 5.30
C ILE A 131 -8.13 15.04 4.35
N ARG A 132 -6.92 14.68 4.82
CA ARG A 132 -5.72 14.73 3.98
C ARG A 132 -5.82 13.81 2.77
N VAL A 133 -6.37 12.60 2.92
CA VAL A 133 -6.61 11.68 1.80
C VAL A 133 -7.58 12.29 0.79
N LEU A 134 -8.67 12.92 1.26
CA LEU A 134 -9.64 13.57 0.37
C LEU A 134 -9.01 14.72 -0.43
N GLU A 135 -8.21 15.57 0.21
CA GLU A 135 -7.47 16.64 -0.48
C GLU A 135 -6.53 16.09 -1.56
N ILE A 136 -5.83 14.98 -1.28
CA ILE A 136 -4.95 14.33 -2.25
C ILE A 136 -5.76 13.82 -3.45
N LEU A 137 -6.93 13.21 -3.21
CA LEU A 137 -7.80 12.72 -4.28
C LEU A 137 -8.36 13.85 -5.14
N GLU A 138 -8.74 14.97 -4.54
CA GLU A 138 -9.21 16.16 -5.27
C GLU A 138 -8.10 16.73 -6.17
N MET A 139 -6.88 16.90 -5.63
CA MET A 139 -5.74 17.36 -6.42
C MET A 139 -5.40 16.40 -7.57
N ALA A 140 -5.37 15.10 -7.30
CA ALA A 140 -5.14 14.04 -8.29
C ALA A 140 -6.18 14.08 -9.42
N THR A 141 -7.45 14.30 -9.08
CA THR A 141 -8.56 14.40 -10.04
C THR A 141 -8.42 15.62 -10.96
N GLU A 142 -7.96 16.76 -10.43
CA GLU A 142 -7.70 17.95 -11.25
C GLU A 142 -6.51 17.75 -12.21
N VAL A 143 -5.45 17.05 -11.77
CA VAL A 143 -4.36 16.64 -12.65
C VAL A 143 -4.87 15.74 -13.78
N ALA A 144 -5.66 14.71 -13.46
CA ALA A 144 -6.27 13.82 -14.45
C ALA A 144 -7.07 14.56 -15.52
N LYS A 145 -7.93 15.50 -15.13
CA LYS A 145 -8.72 16.33 -16.06
C LYS A 145 -7.84 17.13 -17.02
N SER A 146 -6.67 17.59 -16.57
CA SER A 146 -5.74 18.35 -17.41
C SER A 146 -5.18 17.52 -18.59
N HIS A 147 -5.21 16.19 -18.47
CA HIS A 147 -4.75 15.26 -19.50
C HIS A 147 -5.86 14.77 -20.44
N ALA A 148 -7.14 15.09 -20.19
CA ALA A 148 -8.30 14.57 -20.93
C ALA A 148 -8.54 15.24 -22.31
N ARG A 149 -7.47 15.55 -23.07
CA ARG A 149 -7.56 16.10 -24.42
C ARG A 149 -7.66 15.04 -25.50
#